data_AF-A0A8W8J7V0-F1
#
_entry.id   AF-A0A8W8J7V0-F1
#
_cell.length_a   1.000
_cell.length_b   1.000
_cell.length_c   1.000
_cell.angle_alpha   90.00
_cell.angle_beta   90.00
_cell.angle_gamma   90.00
#
_symmetry.space_group_name_H-M   'P 1'
#
loop_
_entity.id
_entity.type
_entity.pdbx_description
1 polymer ?
#
loop_
_entity_poly.entity_id
_entity_poly.type
_entity_poly.pdbx_seq_one_letter_code
_entity_poly.pdbx_strand_id
1 'polypeptide(L)'
;GDNLPPYFQLHFFSLMYEPEFINLYIDLLNYDRKYTDGKRKEFQSTIDRNLRTFIILPILLHPKSKGSIRLQSDDPFDPPLIDPNYLDHADDVKTMLRGIREVLKLGDTKTFKSIGASPQDPFDAYTPDCDGFQKNSDDYWICRIKHYTFTVYHPTSTCRMGAKDDPTAVVDPELRVRGIQNLRVVDASVMRNVPSGNTNAPTIMIAEKAADLIRNIDSVKYLRERTDKL
;
A
#
# COMPACT_ATOMS: atom_id res chain seq x y z
N GLY A 1 19.65 -13.27 15.00
CA GLY A 1 19.52 -11.90 14.50
C GLY A 1 18.65 -12.02 13.29
N ASP A 2 17.35 -11.88 13.48
CA ASP A 2 16.37 -12.41 12.54
C ASP A 2 16.32 -11.53 11.29
N ASN A 3 16.91 -12.04 10.20
CA ASN A 3 16.73 -11.54 8.84
C ASN A 3 15.26 -11.79 8.43
N LEU A 4 14.35 -10.98 8.96
CA LEU A 4 12.97 -10.92 8.52
C LEU A 4 12.90 -9.99 7.31
N PRO A 5 12.11 -10.32 6.27
CA PRO A 5 11.88 -9.43 5.13
C PRO A 5 11.34 -8.08 5.64
N PRO A 6 11.59 -6.97 4.90
CA PRO A 6 11.26 -5.65 5.42
C PRO A 6 9.76 -5.57 5.72
N TYR A 7 9.43 -5.26 6.97
CA TYR A 7 8.04 -5.10 7.41
C TYR A 7 7.36 -3.86 6.81
N PHE A 8 8.17 -2.88 6.40
CA PHE A 8 7.72 -1.68 5.72
C PHE A 8 8.76 -1.20 4.70
N GLN A 9 8.31 -0.44 3.71
CA GLN A 9 9.13 0.25 2.71
C GLN A 9 8.96 1.76 2.86
N LEU A 10 10.01 2.55 2.67
CA LEU A 10 9.90 4.01 2.65
C LEU A 10 9.82 4.49 1.21
N HIS A 11 8.71 5.16 0.84
CA HIS A 11 8.59 5.84 -0.44
C HIS A 11 8.90 7.33 -0.27
N PHE A 12 9.73 7.88 -1.15
CA PHE A 12 10.13 9.28 -1.13
C PHE A 12 9.48 10.00 -2.32
N PHE A 13 8.67 11.01 -2.03
CA PHE A 13 8.03 11.84 -3.05
C PHE A 13 8.46 13.28 -2.86
N SER A 14 9.08 13.90 -3.87
CA SER A 14 9.25 15.35 -3.88
C SER A 14 7.95 15.97 -4.35
N LEU A 15 7.40 16.91 -3.57
CA LEU A 15 6.23 17.66 -4.01
C LEU A 15 6.71 18.74 -4.99
N MET A 16 6.33 18.60 -6.26
CA MET A 16 6.49 19.67 -7.24
C MET A 16 5.33 20.64 -7.05
N TYR A 17 5.67 21.84 -6.59
CA TYR A 17 4.74 22.88 -6.20
C TYR A 17 4.25 23.70 -7.40
N GLU A 18 3.75 23.05 -8.44
CA GLU A 18 2.92 23.78 -9.41
C GLU A 18 1.48 23.78 -8.91
N PRO A 19 0.82 24.95 -8.84
CA PRO A 19 -0.56 25.06 -8.34
C PRO A 19 -1.54 24.08 -9.00
N GLU A 20 -1.29 23.71 -10.25
CA GLU A 20 -2.11 22.79 -11.04
C GLU A 20 -2.10 21.35 -10.52
N PHE A 21 -1.04 20.91 -9.82
CA PHE A 21 -0.92 19.55 -9.29
C PHE A 21 -1.47 19.37 -7.87
N ILE A 22 -1.87 20.43 -7.17
CA ILE A 22 -2.36 20.33 -5.79
C ILE A 22 -3.58 19.41 -5.70
N ASN A 23 -4.55 19.59 -6.60
CA ASN A 23 -5.75 18.76 -6.61
C ASN A 23 -5.40 17.30 -6.95
N LEU A 24 -4.47 17.08 -7.89
CA LEU A 24 -3.99 15.74 -8.22
C LEU A 24 -3.40 15.02 -6.98
N TYR A 25 -2.57 15.70 -6.19
CA TYR A 25 -2.02 15.09 -4.96
C TYR A 25 -3.09 14.82 -3.91
N ILE A 26 -4.06 15.72 -3.76
CA ILE A 26 -5.16 15.52 -2.81
C ILE A 26 -6.00 14.31 -3.20
N ASP A 27 -6.33 14.19 -4.49
CA ASP A 27 -7.12 13.10 -5.03
C ASP A 27 -6.35 11.77 -4.97
N LEU A 28 -5.06 11.77 -5.36
CA LEU A 28 -4.18 10.60 -5.32
C LEU A 28 -3.98 10.07 -3.90
N LEU A 29 -3.88 10.95 -2.90
CA LEU A 29 -3.69 10.52 -1.52
C LEU A 29 -5.03 10.17 -0.84
N ASN A 30 -6.15 10.28 -1.58
CA ASN A 30 -7.50 9.93 -1.16
C ASN A 30 -7.85 10.45 0.23
N TYR A 31 -7.53 11.73 0.48
CA TYR A 31 -7.87 12.36 1.75
C TYR A 31 -9.39 12.43 1.92
N ASP A 32 -9.87 12.24 3.15
CA ASP A 32 -11.27 12.50 3.48
C ASP A 32 -11.63 13.94 3.07
N ARG A 33 -12.74 14.08 2.34
CA ARG A 33 -13.22 15.36 1.78
C ARG A 33 -13.28 16.46 2.83
N LYS A 34 -13.56 16.13 4.09
CA LYS A 34 -13.62 17.13 5.17
C LYS A 34 -12.27 17.78 5.49
N TYR A 35 -11.15 17.14 5.11
CA TYR A 35 -9.79 17.66 5.32
C TYR A 35 -9.19 18.31 4.06
N THR A 36 -9.84 18.17 2.90
CA THR A 36 -9.33 18.63 1.59
C THR A 36 -9.02 20.12 1.54
N ASP A 37 -9.89 20.97 2.09
CA ASP A 37 -9.67 22.43 2.06
C ASP A 37 -8.50 22.85 2.95
N GLY A 38 -8.32 22.17 4.08
CA GLY A 38 -7.16 22.36 4.94
C GLY A 38 -5.86 22.02 4.22
N LYS A 39 -5.85 20.89 3.52
CA LYS A 39 -4.72 20.50 2.67
C LYS A 39 -4.39 21.50 1.58
N ARG A 40 -5.41 22.02 0.89
CA ARG A 40 -5.19 23.04 -0.13
C ARG A 40 -4.50 24.28 0.45
N LYS A 41 -4.94 24.75 1.64
CA LYS A 41 -4.33 25.88 2.33
C LYS A 41 -2.89 25.61 2.79
N GLU A 42 -2.61 24.41 3.28
CA GLU A 42 -1.25 23.99 3.67
C GLU A 42 -0.30 23.98 2.46
N PHE A 43 -0.70 23.33 1.36
CA PHE A 43 0.07 23.33 0.13
C PHE A 43 0.30 24.77 -0.36
N GLN A 44 -0.74 25.62 -0.35
CA GLN A 44 -0.62 27.02 -0.73
C GLN A 44 0.36 27.78 0.18
N SER A 45 0.27 27.64 1.50
CA SER A 45 1.21 28.28 2.43
C SER A 45 2.66 27.85 2.18
N THR A 46 2.87 26.59 1.80
CA THR A 46 4.19 26.06 1.48
C THR A 46 4.75 26.69 0.20
N ILE A 47 3.89 26.90 -0.80
CA ILE A 47 4.20 27.65 -2.04
C ILE A 47 4.55 29.10 -1.71
N ASP A 48 3.68 29.79 -0.97
CA ASP A 48 3.81 31.21 -0.63
C ASP A 48 5.12 31.50 0.13
N ARG A 49 5.56 30.54 0.95
CA ARG A 49 6.80 30.61 1.74
C ARG A 49 8.03 30.12 0.97
N ASN A 50 7.87 29.73 -0.30
CA ASN A 50 8.93 29.18 -1.16
C ASN A 50 9.68 28.01 -0.49
N LEU A 51 8.94 27.13 0.18
CA LEU A 51 9.49 25.96 0.87
C LEU A 51 9.52 24.77 -0.08
N ARG A 52 10.63 24.02 -0.05
CA ARG A 52 10.72 22.72 -0.70
C ARG A 52 10.31 21.65 0.30
N THR A 53 9.46 20.73 -0.15
CA THR A 53 8.92 19.67 0.68
C THR A 53 8.99 18.36 -0.05
N PHE A 54 9.23 17.32 0.72
CA PHE A 54 9.13 15.95 0.29
C PHE A 54 8.33 15.18 1.34
N ILE A 55 7.68 14.12 0.90
CA ILE A 55 6.95 13.20 1.75
C ILE A 55 7.75 11.91 1.83
N ILE A 56 7.87 11.36 3.04
CA ILE A 56 8.37 10.02 3.27
C ILE A 56 7.21 9.17 3.78
N LEU A 57 6.73 8.24 2.97
CA LEU A 57 5.62 7.36 3.32
C LEU A 57 6.14 6.01 3.81
N PRO A 58 5.91 5.62 5.07
CA PRO A 58 6.07 4.23 5.49
C PRO A 58 4.92 3.39 4.94
N ILE A 59 5.26 2.44 4.06
CA ILE A 59 4.31 1.51 3.42
C ILE A 59 4.37 0.17 4.13
N LEU A 60 3.24 -0.29 4.66
CA LEU A 60 3.13 -1.62 5.28
C LEU A 60 3.14 -2.71 4.21
N LEU A 61 4.17 -3.56 4.19
CA LEU A 61 4.38 -4.56 3.12
C LEU A 61 3.62 -5.87 3.34
N HIS A 62 3.36 -6.23 4.60
CA HIS A 62 2.72 -7.49 4.97
C HIS A 62 1.59 -7.25 5.98
N PRO A 63 0.51 -6.55 5.58
CA PRO A 63 -0.63 -6.31 6.45
C PRO A 63 -1.25 -7.63 6.90
N LYS A 64 -1.61 -7.71 8.18
CA LYS A 64 -2.39 -8.81 8.74
C LYS A 64 -3.89 -8.56 8.63
N SER A 65 -4.31 -7.30 8.61
CA SER A 65 -5.69 -6.92 8.34
C SER A 65 -6.11 -7.39 6.95
N LYS A 66 -7.35 -7.86 6.83
CA LYS A 66 -7.93 -8.35 5.58
C LYS A 66 -9.30 -7.75 5.37
N GLY A 67 -9.51 -7.23 4.17
CA GLY A 67 -10.79 -6.71 3.71
C GLY A 67 -11.60 -7.71 2.89
N SER A 68 -12.70 -7.21 2.35
CA SER A 68 -13.56 -7.92 1.42
C SER A 68 -14.05 -7.01 0.29
N ILE A 69 -14.36 -7.64 -0.84
CA ILE A 69 -15.13 -7.06 -1.93
C ILE A 69 -16.30 -7.99 -2.21
N ARG A 70 -17.51 -7.46 -2.30
CA ARG A 70 -18.74 -8.24 -2.48
C ARG A 70 -19.66 -7.57 -3.49
N LEU A 71 -20.45 -8.36 -4.20
CA LEU A 71 -21.55 -7.85 -5.00
C LEU A 71 -22.56 -7.16 -4.08
N GLN A 72 -23.05 -6.00 -4.51
CA GLN A 72 -24.14 -5.29 -3.82
C GLN A 72 -25.51 -5.87 -4.22
N SER A 73 -25.65 -6.28 -5.49
CA SER A 73 -26.87 -6.82 -6.09
C SER A 73 -26.50 -7.87 -7.16
N ASP A 74 -27.50 -8.34 -7.91
CA ASP A 74 -27.34 -9.17 -9.10
C ASP A 74 -27.13 -8.36 -10.39
N ASP A 75 -27.22 -7.02 -10.34
CA ASP A 75 -26.86 -6.15 -11.47
C ASP A 75 -25.33 -6.00 -11.56
N PRO A 76 -24.68 -6.44 -12.67
CA PRO A 76 -23.24 -6.32 -12.82
C PRO A 76 -22.73 -4.87 -12.97
N PHE A 77 -23.62 -3.89 -13.17
CA PHE A 77 -23.28 -2.47 -13.26
C PHE A 77 -23.37 -1.72 -11.92
N ASP A 78 -23.95 -2.35 -10.89
CA ASP A 78 -23.97 -1.77 -9.56
C ASP A 78 -22.54 -1.76 -8.96
N PRO A 79 -22.13 -0.68 -8.29
CA PRO A 79 -20.81 -0.62 -7.67
C PRO A 79 -20.69 -1.70 -6.58
N PRO A 80 -19.55 -2.40 -6.49
CA PRO A 80 -19.36 -3.41 -5.46
C PRO A 80 -19.24 -2.78 -4.07
N LEU A 81 -19.59 -3.54 -3.04
CA LEU A 81 -19.28 -3.21 -1.67
C LEU A 81 -17.80 -3.52 -1.40
N ILE A 82 -16.99 -2.49 -1.15
CA ILE A 82 -15.56 -2.62 -0.87
C ILE A 82 -15.30 -2.19 0.57
N ASP A 83 -14.79 -3.11 1.37
CA ASP A 83 -14.31 -2.83 2.72
C ASP A 83 -12.88 -3.36 2.87
N PRO A 84 -11.85 -2.50 2.73
CA PRO A 84 -10.45 -2.92 2.88
C PRO A 84 -10.10 -3.34 4.32
N ASN A 85 -10.90 -2.96 5.31
CA ASN A 85 -10.69 -3.22 6.73
C ASN A 85 -9.27 -2.85 7.20
N TYR A 86 -8.78 -1.67 6.79
CA TYR A 86 -7.42 -1.22 7.14
C TYR A 86 -7.25 -1.08 8.65
N LEU A 87 -6.09 -1.51 9.16
CA LEU A 87 -5.65 -1.35 10.55
C LEU A 87 -6.47 -2.10 11.62
N ASP A 88 -7.37 -3.00 11.21
CA ASP A 88 -8.13 -3.88 12.12
C ASP A 88 -7.22 -4.72 13.03
N HIS A 89 -6.13 -5.24 12.46
CA HIS A 89 -5.15 -6.01 13.22
C HIS A 89 -4.12 -5.08 13.89
N ALA A 90 -4.01 -5.14 15.22
CA ALA A 90 -3.15 -4.26 16.01
C ALA A 90 -1.66 -4.25 15.59
N ASP A 91 -1.13 -5.37 15.08
CA ASP A 91 0.26 -5.42 14.61
C ASP A 91 0.54 -4.55 13.36
N ASP A 92 -0.48 -4.24 12.57
CA ASP A 92 -0.36 -3.33 11.44
C ASP A 92 -0.09 -1.91 11.95
N VAL A 93 -0.85 -1.48 12.98
CA VAL A 93 -0.64 -0.20 13.67
C VAL A 93 0.74 -0.14 14.32
N LYS A 94 1.16 -1.20 15.02
CA LYS A 94 2.51 -1.26 15.63
C LYS A 94 3.61 -1.14 14.57
N THR A 95 3.43 -1.77 13.41
CA THR A 95 4.42 -1.74 12.34
C THR A 95 4.48 -0.36 11.68
N MET A 96 3.33 0.27 11.44
CA MET A 96 3.27 1.64 10.96
C MET A 96 3.92 2.64 11.94
N LEU A 97 3.68 2.48 13.24
CA LEU A 97 4.32 3.28 14.28
C LEU A 97 5.85 3.15 14.23
N ARG A 98 6.38 1.92 14.09
CA ARG A 98 7.82 1.70 13.89
C ARG A 98 8.33 2.41 12.63
N GLY A 99 7.59 2.34 11.52
CA GLY A 99 7.91 3.05 10.29
C GLY A 99 8.02 4.57 10.50
N ILE A 100 7.05 5.18 11.19
CA ILE A 100 7.09 6.61 11.55
C ILE A 100 8.32 6.93 12.40
N ARG A 101 8.65 6.09 13.39
CA ARG A 101 9.84 6.30 14.23
C ARG A 101 11.13 6.26 13.41
N GLU A 102 11.24 5.38 12.41
CA GLU A 102 12.39 5.38 11.50
C GLU A 102 12.45 6.62 10.60
N VAL A 103 11.30 7.11 10.11
CA VAL A 103 11.23 8.37 9.35
C VAL A 103 11.70 9.56 10.20
N LEU A 104 11.28 9.64 11.46
CA LEU A 104 11.70 10.71 12.38
C LEU A 104 13.21 10.64 12.66
N LYS A 105 13.76 9.44 12.88
CA LYS A 105 15.22 9.23 13.03
C LYS A 105 15.99 9.66 11.78
N LEU A 106 15.46 9.36 10.59
CA LEU A 106 16.06 9.77 9.32
C LEU A 106 16.12 11.31 9.20
N GLY A 107 15.05 11.99 9.59
CA GLY A 107 15.01 13.45 9.65
C GLY A 107 16.03 14.06 10.63
N ASP A 108 16.40 13.35 11.69
CA ASP A 108 17.36 13.81 12.70
C ASP A 108 18.84 13.62 12.29
N THR A 109 19.10 12.94 11.16
CA THR A 109 20.46 12.72 10.67
C THR A 109 21.18 14.01 10.27
N LYS A 110 22.51 13.99 10.31
CA LYS A 110 23.35 15.13 9.88
C LYS A 110 23.01 15.59 8.45
N THR A 111 22.77 14.66 7.54
CA THR A 111 22.45 14.96 6.14
C THR A 111 21.14 15.73 6.01
N PHE A 112 20.06 15.25 6.65
CA PHE A 112 18.77 15.95 6.63
C PHE A 112 18.83 17.31 7.34
N LYS A 113 19.51 17.38 8.49
CA LYS A 113 19.74 18.67 9.18
C LYS A 113 20.54 19.65 8.34
N SER A 114 21.51 19.18 7.55
CA SER A 114 22.36 20.05 6.71
C SER A 114 21.60 20.75 5.59
N ILE A 115 20.48 20.17 5.13
CA ILE A 115 19.58 20.79 4.14
C ILE A 115 18.44 21.57 4.80
N GLY A 116 18.46 21.74 6.13
CA GLY A 116 17.39 22.41 6.88
C GLY A 116 16.07 21.62 6.90
N ALA A 117 16.09 20.31 6.62
CA ALA A 117 14.89 19.50 6.69
C ALA A 117 14.41 19.44 8.14
N SER A 118 13.12 19.71 8.33
CA SER A 118 12.45 19.63 9.62
C SER A 118 11.19 18.80 9.44
N PRO A 119 10.95 17.78 10.28
CA PRO A 119 9.72 17.01 10.19
C PRO A 119 8.54 17.93 10.43
N GLN A 120 7.68 18.02 9.42
CA GLN A 120 6.36 18.60 9.58
C GLN A 120 5.40 17.46 9.80
N ASP A 121 4.55 17.55 10.82
CA ASP A 121 3.30 16.82 10.75
C ASP A 121 2.46 17.54 9.70
N PRO A 122 2.24 16.95 8.52
CA PRO A 122 1.52 17.62 7.46
C PRO A 122 0.07 17.93 7.88
N PHE A 123 -0.41 17.44 9.02
CA PHE A 123 -1.80 17.57 9.40
C PHE A 123 -2.03 18.21 10.78
N ASP A 124 -0.99 18.79 11.39
CA ASP A 124 -1.07 19.51 12.67
C ASP A 124 -2.17 20.58 12.68
N ALA A 125 -2.50 21.15 11.51
CA ALA A 125 -3.53 22.19 11.39
C ALA A 125 -4.98 21.67 11.20
N TYR A 126 -5.21 20.35 11.01
CA TYR A 126 -6.52 19.85 10.52
C TYR A 126 -7.05 18.53 11.12
N THR A 127 -6.37 17.88 12.08
CA THR A 127 -7.03 16.92 13.00
C THR A 127 -6.89 17.36 14.45
N PRO A 128 -7.78 18.25 14.93
CA PRO A 128 -7.83 18.58 16.35
C PRO A 128 -8.12 17.35 17.23
N ASP A 129 -8.71 16.31 16.64
CA ASP A 129 -9.06 15.04 17.32
C ASP A 129 -7.84 14.35 17.96
N CYS A 130 -6.62 14.58 17.48
CA CYS A 130 -5.40 14.03 18.10
C CYS A 130 -4.62 15.05 18.95
N ASP A 131 -5.04 16.31 19.02
CA ASP A 131 -4.30 17.37 19.72
C ASP A 131 -4.38 17.23 21.25
N GLY A 132 -5.29 16.39 21.75
CA GLY A 132 -5.34 15.97 23.15
C GLY A 132 -4.17 15.08 23.59
N PHE A 133 -3.39 14.54 22.65
CA PHE A 133 -2.20 13.75 22.96
C PHE A 133 -0.94 14.62 22.95
N GLN A 134 0.03 14.27 23.81
CA GLN A 134 1.34 14.91 23.80
C GLN A 134 2.00 14.75 22.42
N LYS A 135 2.43 15.86 21.80
CA LYS A 135 3.14 15.83 20.50
C LYS A 135 4.30 14.84 20.53
N ASN A 136 4.44 14.06 19.46
CA ASN A 136 5.43 13.00 19.27
C ASN A 136 5.32 11.78 20.21
N SER A 137 4.30 11.67 21.07
CA SER A 137 4.00 10.45 21.84
C SER A 137 3.52 9.30 20.92
N ASP A 138 3.51 8.07 21.44
CA ASP A 138 2.96 6.93 20.68
C ASP A 138 1.46 7.10 20.43
N ASP A 139 0.69 7.56 21.42
CA ASP A 139 -0.76 7.78 21.26
C ASP A 139 -1.07 8.85 20.21
N TYR A 140 -0.24 9.92 20.16
CA TYR A 140 -0.30 10.93 19.12
C TYR A 140 -0.16 10.29 17.73
N TRP A 141 0.89 9.51 17.51
CA TRP A 141 1.13 8.86 16.22
C TRP A 141 0.12 7.78 15.88
N ILE A 142 -0.37 7.03 16.87
CA ILE A 142 -1.43 6.03 16.68
C ILE A 142 -2.73 6.70 16.23
N CYS A 143 -3.10 7.84 16.82
CA CYS A 143 -4.24 8.63 16.37
C CYS A 143 -4.04 9.09 14.92
N ARG A 144 -2.87 9.66 14.59
CA ARG A 144 -2.52 10.08 13.23
C ARG A 144 -2.57 8.91 12.23
N ILE A 145 -2.07 7.71 12.58
CA ILE A 145 -2.13 6.50 11.74
C ILE A 145 -3.58 6.16 11.38
N LYS A 146 -4.51 6.21 12.35
CA LYS A 146 -5.92 5.86 12.13
C LYS A 146 -6.64 6.85 11.21
N HIS A 147 -6.30 8.13 11.29
CA HIS A 147 -6.93 9.17 10.47
C HIS A 147 -6.25 9.37 9.10
N TYR A 148 -4.99 8.97 8.94
CA TYR A 148 -4.18 9.32 7.77
C TYR A 148 -3.63 8.17 6.97
N THR A 149 -4.02 6.95 7.29
CA THR A 149 -3.74 5.82 6.41
C THR A 149 -4.63 5.90 5.18
N PHE A 150 -4.01 5.85 3.99
CA PHE A 150 -4.67 5.76 2.70
C PHE A 150 -4.09 4.61 1.88
N THR A 151 -4.78 4.24 0.80
CA THR A 151 -4.34 3.15 -0.06
C THR A 151 -3.21 3.60 -0.99
N VAL A 152 -2.23 2.73 -1.23
CA VAL A 152 -1.27 2.88 -2.34
C VAL A 152 -1.76 2.19 -3.63
N TYR A 153 -3.07 1.90 -3.71
CA TYR A 153 -3.73 1.31 -4.88
C TYR A 153 -3.18 -0.06 -5.29
N HIS A 154 -2.85 -0.90 -4.30
CA HIS A 154 -2.41 -2.29 -4.49
C HIS A 154 -3.41 -3.33 -3.93
N PRO A 155 -4.72 -3.29 -4.26
CA PRO A 155 -5.64 -4.37 -3.87
C PRO A 155 -5.26 -5.67 -4.58
N THR A 156 -5.21 -6.77 -3.84
CA THR A 156 -4.82 -8.10 -4.34
C THR A 156 -5.58 -9.21 -3.59
N SER A 157 -5.32 -10.46 -3.97
CA SER A 157 -5.63 -11.64 -3.15
C SER A 157 -7.11 -11.99 -2.95
N THR A 158 -8.04 -11.37 -3.71
CA THR A 158 -9.49 -11.62 -3.61
C THR A 158 -9.95 -12.93 -4.26
N CYS A 159 -9.18 -13.47 -5.21
CA CYS A 159 -9.36 -14.80 -5.82
C CYS A 159 -8.14 -15.68 -5.54
N ARG A 160 -7.69 -15.68 -4.29
CA ARG A 160 -6.44 -16.30 -3.82
C ARG A 160 -6.16 -17.68 -4.44
N MET A 161 -4.94 -17.84 -4.95
CA MET A 161 -4.35 -19.13 -5.30
C MET A 161 -3.90 -19.88 -4.04
N GLY A 162 -4.12 -21.20 -4.00
CA GLY A 162 -3.68 -22.03 -2.88
C GLY A 162 -3.55 -23.51 -3.21
N ALA A 163 -3.03 -24.28 -2.24
CA ALA A 163 -2.88 -25.73 -2.31
C ALA A 163 -4.24 -26.43 -2.35
N LYS A 164 -4.31 -27.67 -2.87
CA LYS A 164 -5.59 -28.38 -3.10
C LYS A 164 -6.49 -28.46 -1.86
N ASP A 165 -5.88 -28.58 -0.68
CA ASP A 165 -6.50 -28.66 0.64
C ASP A 165 -6.75 -27.31 1.31
N ASP A 166 -6.35 -26.17 0.72
CA ASP A 166 -6.63 -24.83 1.24
C ASP A 166 -8.12 -24.48 1.01
N PRO A 167 -8.95 -24.40 2.06
CA PRO A 167 -10.38 -24.12 1.91
C PRO A 167 -10.66 -22.65 1.55
N THR A 168 -9.67 -21.77 1.65
CA THR A 168 -9.80 -20.33 1.34
C THR A 168 -9.38 -19.99 -0.09
N ALA A 169 -8.87 -20.96 -0.84
CA ALA A 169 -8.40 -20.76 -2.20
C ALA A 169 -9.56 -20.77 -3.21
N VAL A 170 -9.52 -19.82 -4.15
CA VAL A 170 -10.48 -19.71 -5.26
C VAL A 170 -9.92 -20.37 -6.52
N VAL A 171 -8.61 -20.23 -6.75
CA VAL A 171 -7.91 -20.87 -7.87
C VAL A 171 -6.87 -21.88 -7.40
N ASP A 172 -6.53 -22.83 -8.27
CA ASP A 172 -5.44 -23.77 -8.05
C ASP A 172 -4.07 -23.20 -8.50
N PRO A 173 -2.94 -23.91 -8.30
CA PRO A 173 -1.61 -23.44 -8.74
C PRO A 173 -1.45 -23.23 -10.25
N GLU A 174 -2.40 -23.70 -11.05
CA GLU A 174 -2.46 -23.46 -12.50
C GLU A 174 -3.47 -22.35 -12.83
N LEU A 175 -3.90 -21.56 -11.84
CA LEU A 175 -4.84 -20.45 -11.98
C LEU A 175 -6.25 -20.84 -12.44
N ARG A 176 -6.60 -22.14 -12.37
CA ARG A 176 -7.94 -22.64 -12.72
C ARG A 176 -8.90 -22.41 -11.56
N VAL A 177 -10.09 -21.93 -11.87
CA VAL A 177 -11.15 -21.74 -10.87
C VAL A 177 -11.59 -23.10 -10.35
N ARG A 178 -11.63 -23.26 -9.03
CA ARG A 178 -11.99 -24.53 -8.41
C ARG A 178 -13.46 -24.85 -8.65
N GLY A 179 -13.72 -26.08 -9.08
CA GLY A 179 -15.09 -26.56 -9.36
C GLY A 179 -15.67 -26.08 -10.70
N ILE A 180 -14.94 -25.27 -11.48
CA ILE A 180 -15.40 -24.78 -12.79
C ILE A 180 -14.39 -25.20 -13.86
N GLN A 181 -14.88 -25.86 -14.90
CA GLN A 181 -14.05 -26.26 -16.03
C GLN A 181 -13.84 -25.09 -17.00
N ASN A 182 -12.69 -25.07 -17.68
CA ASN A 182 -12.36 -24.09 -18.73
C ASN A 182 -12.40 -22.61 -18.29
N LEU A 183 -12.23 -22.32 -16.99
CA LEU A 183 -12.17 -20.96 -16.45
C LEU A 183 -10.89 -20.74 -15.63
N ARG A 184 -10.24 -19.59 -15.86
CA ARG A 184 -9.07 -19.12 -15.09
C ARG A 184 -9.26 -17.67 -14.66
N VAL A 185 -8.58 -17.28 -13.59
CA VAL A 185 -8.42 -15.87 -13.19
C VAL A 185 -6.95 -15.51 -13.34
N VAL A 186 -6.64 -14.40 -14.00
CA VAL A 186 -5.26 -14.02 -14.35
C VAL A 186 -5.06 -12.52 -14.12
N ASP A 187 -4.87 -12.14 -12.87
CA ASP A 187 -4.56 -10.78 -12.43
C ASP A 187 -3.99 -10.81 -11.00
N ALA A 188 -3.91 -9.66 -10.32
CA ALA A 188 -3.42 -9.57 -8.95
C ALA A 188 -4.31 -10.23 -7.89
N SER A 189 -5.58 -10.55 -8.21
CA SER A 189 -6.50 -11.19 -7.28
C SER A 189 -6.05 -12.60 -6.88
N VAL A 190 -5.25 -13.28 -7.72
CA VAL A 190 -4.78 -14.65 -7.45
C VAL A 190 -3.59 -14.70 -6.51
N MET A 191 -2.94 -13.57 -6.23
CA MET A 191 -1.82 -13.51 -5.29
C MET A 191 -2.25 -14.08 -3.94
N ARG A 192 -1.38 -14.85 -3.27
CA ARG A 192 -1.74 -15.45 -1.97
C ARG A 192 -1.84 -14.41 -0.85
N ASN A 193 -0.93 -13.44 -0.90
CA ASN A 193 -0.88 -12.22 -0.13
C ASN A 193 -0.23 -11.15 -1.03
N VAL A 194 -0.36 -9.88 -0.66
CA VAL A 194 0.36 -8.79 -1.35
C VAL A 194 1.89 -9.03 -1.28
N PRO A 195 2.62 -8.91 -2.41
CA PRO A 195 4.08 -9.04 -2.43
C PRO A 195 4.76 -7.83 -1.79
N SER A 196 6.03 -8.01 -1.39
CA SER A 196 6.87 -6.91 -0.90
C SER A 196 7.28 -5.98 -2.06
N GLY A 197 6.41 -5.04 -2.42
CA GLY A 197 6.67 -4.03 -3.45
C GLY A 197 5.44 -3.72 -4.30
N ASN A 198 5.64 -3.00 -5.40
CA ASN A 198 4.56 -2.60 -6.29
C ASN A 198 3.98 -3.81 -7.05
N THR A 199 2.66 -3.86 -7.18
CA THR A 199 1.96 -5.04 -7.70
C THR A 199 1.95 -5.15 -9.22
N ASN A 200 2.39 -4.13 -9.94
CA ASN A 200 2.39 -4.13 -11.41
C ASN A 200 3.27 -5.25 -12.00
N ALA A 201 4.56 -5.27 -11.65
CA ALA A 201 5.50 -6.29 -12.12
C ALA A 201 5.05 -7.74 -11.79
N PRO A 202 4.66 -8.08 -10.55
CA PRO A 202 4.19 -9.43 -10.27
C PRO A 202 2.87 -9.77 -10.99
N THR A 203 2.00 -8.80 -11.27
CA THR A 203 0.80 -9.03 -12.09
C THR A 203 1.16 -9.38 -13.53
N ILE A 204 2.12 -8.67 -14.13
CA ILE A 204 2.63 -8.99 -15.47
C ILE A 204 3.23 -10.40 -15.48
N MET A 205 4.03 -10.75 -14.47
CA MET A 205 4.62 -12.10 -14.36
C MET A 205 3.58 -13.21 -14.19
N ILE A 206 2.49 -12.95 -13.47
CA ILE A 206 1.35 -13.88 -13.38
C ILE A 206 0.72 -14.08 -14.76
N ALA A 207 0.52 -13.01 -15.52
CA ALA A 207 -0.04 -13.07 -16.86
C ALA A 207 0.86 -13.84 -17.84
N GLU A 208 2.17 -13.57 -17.84
CA GLU A 208 3.17 -14.31 -18.63
C GLU A 208 3.16 -15.80 -18.29
N LYS A 209 3.14 -16.14 -16.99
CA LYS A 209 3.07 -17.53 -16.56
C LYS A 209 1.75 -18.21 -16.95
N ALA A 210 0.64 -17.49 -16.91
CA ALA A 210 -0.65 -18.00 -17.35
C ALA A 210 -0.67 -18.30 -18.85
N ALA A 211 -0.09 -17.42 -19.67
CA ALA A 211 0.03 -17.62 -21.12
C ALA A 211 0.81 -18.90 -21.44
N ASP A 212 1.91 -19.15 -20.74
CA ASP A 212 2.67 -20.40 -20.81
C ASP A 212 1.82 -21.62 -20.47
N LEU A 213 1.09 -21.58 -19.34
CA LEU A 213 0.24 -22.69 -18.91
C LEU A 213 -0.89 -22.99 -19.91
N ILE A 214 -1.45 -21.97 -20.55
CA ILE A 214 -2.50 -22.10 -21.57
C ILE A 214 -1.94 -22.70 -22.85
N ARG A 215 -0.73 -22.28 -23.26
CA ARG A 215 -0.04 -22.78 -24.45
C ARG A 215 0.67 -24.11 -24.24
N ASN A 216 0.71 -24.61 -22.99
CA ASN A 216 1.49 -25.76 -22.57
C ASN A 216 2.99 -25.61 -22.89
N ILE A 217 3.55 -24.44 -22.58
CA ILE A 217 4.96 -24.09 -22.76
C ILE A 217 5.60 -23.86 -21.39
N ASP A 218 6.89 -24.17 -21.27
CA ASP A 218 7.71 -23.83 -20.11
C ASP A 218 8.83 -22.86 -20.50
N SER A 219 8.50 -21.56 -20.56
CA SER A 219 9.45 -20.51 -21.00
C SER A 219 10.64 -20.33 -20.07
N VAL A 220 10.52 -20.77 -18.81
CA VAL A 220 11.56 -20.63 -17.77
C VAL A 220 12.30 -21.93 -17.49
N LYS A 221 12.05 -23.00 -18.26
CA LYS A 221 12.73 -24.30 -18.09
C LYS A 221 14.25 -24.15 -18.05
N TYR A 222 14.81 -23.46 -19.04
CA TYR A 222 16.24 -23.21 -19.15
C TYR A 222 16.82 -22.44 -17.94
N LEU A 223 16.07 -21.46 -17.41
CA LEU A 223 16.50 -20.70 -16.24
C LEU A 223 16.51 -21.58 -14.98
N ARG A 224 15.46 -22.40 -14.77
CA ARG A 224 15.38 -23.34 -13.64
C ARG A 224 16.53 -24.35 -13.64
N GLU A 225 16.80 -24.95 -14.80
CA GLU A 225 17.91 -25.90 -14.96
C GLU A 225 19.29 -25.30 -14.67
N ARG A 226 19.46 -23.97 -14.82
CA ARG A 226 20.69 -23.27 -14.45
C ARG A 226 20.76 -22.96 -12.97
N THR A 227 19.65 -22.52 -12.35
CA THR A 227 19.63 -22.17 -10.93
C THR A 227 19.72 -23.40 -10.03
N ASP A 228 19.14 -24.54 -10.41
CA ASP A 228 19.21 -25.77 -9.61
C ASP A 228 20.63 -26.37 -9.54
N LYS A 229 21.56 -25.86 -10.35
CA LYS A 229 22.98 -26.26 -10.36
C LYS A 229 23.89 -25.34 -9.53
N LEU A 230 23.34 -24.24 -8.99
CA LEU A 230 24.04 -23.30 -8.11
C LEU A 230 23.82 -23.66 -6.64
#